data_AF-A0A958LBJ3-F1
#
_entry.id   AF-A0A958LBJ3-F1
#
_cell.length_a   1.000
_cell.length_b   1.000
_cell.length_c   1.000
_cell.angle_alpha   90.00
_cell.angle_beta   90.00
_cell.angle_gamma   90.00
#
_symmetry.space_group_name_H-M   'P 1'
#
loop_
_entity.id
_entity.type
_entity.pdbx_description
1 polymer ?
#
loop_
_entity_poly.entity_id
_entity_poly.type
_entity_poly.pdbx_seq_one_letter_code
_entity_poly.pdbx_strand_id
1 'polypeptide(L)'
;MLNEPACGGGAMIIATSTELQGMGYYPWHYFWVAVDVDQKCFHMTYIQMFLLGIPGDVIWGNSLTLEQWDVARTYAGILHPPKKRKPDDPQPEPVTVCQDQAITQFTVQRELF
;
A
#
# COMPACT_ATOMS: atom_id res chain seq x y z
N MET A 1 -0.96 -9.15 -3.35
CA MET A 1 -0.01 -8.14 -3.85
C MET A 1 -0.80 -7.11 -4.64
N LEU A 2 -0.53 -5.84 -4.41
CA LEU A 2 -1.14 -4.69 -5.07
C LEU A 2 -0.02 -3.91 -5.79
N ASN A 3 -0.26 -3.49 -7.03
CA ASN A 3 0.77 -2.90 -7.86
C ASN A 3 0.37 -1.49 -8.26
N GLU A 4 1.27 -0.53 -8.04
CA GLU A 4 1.13 0.86 -8.43
C GLU A 4 2.34 1.18 -9.34
N PRO A 5 2.15 1.37 -10.67
CA PRO A 5 3.24 1.55 -11.63
C PRO A 5 3.69 3.01 -11.86
N ALA A 6 3.05 4.00 -11.25
CA ALA A 6 3.37 5.43 -11.39
C ALA A 6 2.95 6.19 -10.12
N CYS A 7 3.61 5.86 -9.00
CA CYS A 7 3.06 6.08 -7.67
C CYS A 7 3.03 7.53 -7.21
N GLY A 8 3.78 8.40 -7.85
CA GLY A 8 3.93 9.79 -7.44
C GLY A 8 4.36 9.86 -5.98
N GLY A 9 3.57 10.56 -5.16
CA GLY A 9 3.77 10.61 -3.70
C GLY A 9 3.11 9.48 -2.90
N GLY A 10 2.52 8.48 -3.56
CA GLY A 10 1.92 7.31 -2.91
C GLY A 10 0.51 7.52 -2.38
N ALA A 11 -0.20 8.58 -2.79
CA ALA A 11 -1.53 8.90 -2.27
C ALA A 11 -2.54 7.76 -2.43
N MET A 12 -2.54 7.09 -3.60
CA MET A 12 -3.41 5.93 -3.86
C MET A 12 -3.07 4.73 -2.96
N ILE A 13 -1.78 4.51 -2.69
CA ILE A 13 -1.31 3.46 -1.80
C ILE A 13 -1.82 3.72 -0.39
N ILE A 14 -1.68 4.95 0.09
CA ILE A 14 -2.13 5.39 1.42
C ILE A 14 -3.64 5.22 1.54
N ALA A 15 -4.42 5.84 0.64
CA ALA A 15 -5.88 5.78 0.67
C ALA A 15 -6.39 4.34 0.66
N THR A 16 -5.87 3.51 -0.25
CA THR A 16 -6.26 2.10 -0.33
C THR A 16 -5.88 1.34 0.93
N SER A 17 -4.71 1.61 1.51
CA SER A 17 -4.25 0.92 2.73
C SER A 17 -5.06 1.33 3.96
N THR A 18 -5.49 2.59 4.04
CA THR A 18 -6.41 3.09 5.06
C THR A 18 -7.79 2.44 4.93
N GLU A 19 -8.33 2.33 3.71
CA GLU A 19 -9.60 1.63 3.49
C GLU A 19 -9.50 0.13 3.83
N LEU A 20 -8.40 -0.52 3.43
CA LEU A 20 -8.13 -1.92 3.79
C LEU A 20 -8.06 -2.09 5.32
N GLN A 21 -7.41 -1.18 6.03
CA GLN A 21 -7.39 -1.20 7.49
C GLN A 21 -8.80 -1.04 8.08
N GLY A 22 -9.61 -0.13 7.54
CA GLY A 22 -11.02 0.03 7.91
C GLY A 22 -11.88 -1.21 7.66
N MET A 23 -11.52 -2.00 6.63
CA MET A 23 -12.13 -3.30 6.33
C MET A 23 -11.57 -4.46 7.17
N GLY A 24 -10.68 -4.20 8.14
CA GLY A 24 -10.10 -5.24 9.01
C GLY A 24 -8.90 -5.98 8.40
N TYR A 25 -8.32 -5.47 7.30
CA TYR A 25 -7.06 -6.01 6.80
C TYR A 25 -5.88 -5.46 7.58
N TYR A 26 -5.02 -6.36 8.04
CA TYR A 26 -3.77 -6.03 8.69
C TYR A 26 -2.60 -6.00 7.68
N PRO A 27 -1.47 -5.38 8.03
CA PRO A 27 -0.31 -5.30 7.14
C PRO A 27 0.14 -6.64 6.52
N TRP A 28 0.09 -7.76 7.25
CA TRP A 28 0.48 -9.07 6.70
C TRP A 28 -0.52 -9.69 5.70
N HIS A 29 -1.66 -9.04 5.43
CA HIS A 29 -2.64 -9.52 4.45
C HIS A 29 -2.39 -8.99 3.03
N TYR A 30 -1.67 -7.88 2.89
CA TYR A 30 -1.38 -7.28 1.60
C TYR A 30 0.09 -6.84 1.51
N PHE A 31 0.53 -6.53 0.30
CA PHE A 31 1.89 -6.07 0.05
C PHE A 31 1.87 -5.21 -1.20
N TRP A 32 2.44 -4.02 -1.12
CA TRP A 32 2.52 -3.08 -2.22
C TRP A 32 3.82 -3.23 -3.01
N VAL A 33 3.72 -3.06 -4.32
CA VAL A 33 4.86 -2.78 -5.19
C VAL A 33 4.55 -1.47 -5.88
N ALA A 34 5.32 -0.44 -5.54
CA ALA A 34 5.17 0.91 -6.04
C ALA A 34 6.35 1.22 -6.96
N VAL A 35 6.10 1.80 -8.14
CA VAL A 35 7.14 2.19 -9.09
C VAL A 35 6.93 3.65 -9.47
N ASP A 36 8.00 4.42 -9.57
CA ASP A 36 7.95 5.74 -10.19
C ASP A 36 9.27 6.04 -10.93
N VAL A 37 9.17 6.86 -11.98
CA VAL A 37 10.30 7.28 -12.80
C VAL A 37 11.06 8.46 -12.17
N ASP A 38 10.37 9.32 -11.39
CA ASP A 38 10.99 10.43 -10.66
C ASP A 38 11.54 9.93 -9.31
N GLN A 39 12.84 10.13 -9.10
CA GLN A 39 13.54 9.76 -7.87
C GLN A 39 12.95 10.44 -6.62
N LYS A 40 12.41 11.66 -6.75
CA LYS A 40 11.74 12.35 -5.63
C LYS A 40 10.45 11.63 -5.24
N CYS A 41 9.68 11.17 -6.22
CA CYS A 41 8.46 10.39 -6.00
C CYS A 41 8.77 9.07 -5.30
N PHE A 42 9.85 8.39 -5.71
CA PHE A 42 10.39 7.22 -5.00
C PHE A 42 10.66 7.52 -3.51
N HIS A 43 11.40 8.59 -3.20
CA HIS A 43 11.70 8.93 -1.80
C HIS A 43 10.46 9.36 -1.01
N MET A 44 9.58 10.17 -1.59
CA MET A 44 8.34 10.60 -0.95
C MET A 44 7.47 9.40 -0.61
N THR A 45 7.20 8.52 -1.58
CA THR A 45 6.40 7.33 -1.38
C THR A 45 7.02 6.40 -0.33
N TYR A 46 8.34 6.20 -0.38
CA TYR A 46 9.05 5.40 0.62
C TYR A 46 8.87 5.96 2.04
N ILE A 47 9.07 7.27 2.25
CA ILE A 47 8.91 7.91 3.56
C ILE A 47 7.47 7.73 4.07
N GLN A 48 6.47 7.99 3.23
CA GLN A 48 5.07 7.87 3.61
C GLN A 48 4.69 6.44 3.99
N MET A 49 5.07 5.46 3.18
CA MET A 49 4.76 4.05 3.47
C MET A 49 5.52 3.55 4.70
N PHE A 50 6.78 3.97 4.89
CA PHE A 50 7.57 3.60 6.07
C PHE A 50 6.95 4.13 7.36
N LEU A 51 6.55 5.40 7.39
CA LEU A 51 5.97 6.05 8.57
C LEU A 51 4.57 5.52 8.91
N LEU A 52 3.77 5.18 7.89
CA LEU A 52 2.42 4.63 8.07
C LEU A 52 2.42 3.11 8.33
N GLY A 53 3.58 2.46 8.34
CA GLY A 53 3.66 1.02 8.54
C GLY A 53 3.03 0.21 7.41
N ILE A 54 3.01 0.76 6.19
CA ILE A 54 2.45 0.10 5.01
C ILE A 54 3.51 -0.84 4.43
N PRO A 55 3.22 -2.15 4.29
CA PRO A 55 4.19 -3.11 3.79
C PRO A 55 4.29 -3.03 2.27
N GLY A 56 5.51 -2.82 1.77
CA GLY A 56 5.76 -2.83 0.34
C GLY A 56 7.20 -2.55 -0.07
N ASP A 57 7.43 -2.68 -1.37
CA ASP A 57 8.64 -2.26 -2.07
C ASP A 57 8.33 -1.03 -2.90
N VAL A 58 9.16 0.00 -2.76
CA VAL A 58 9.17 1.17 -3.65
C VAL A 58 10.35 1.02 -4.58
N ILE A 59 10.13 1.20 -5.87
CA ILE A 59 11.09 0.96 -6.94
C ILE A 59 11.26 2.27 -7.70
N TRP A 60 12.49 2.74 -7.81
CA TRP A 60 12.81 3.81 -8.74
C TRP A 60 13.07 3.16 -10.09
N GLY A 61 12.18 3.39 -11.06
CA GLY A 61 12.18 2.63 -12.30
C GLY A 61 11.18 3.15 -13.33
N ASN A 62 11.25 2.58 -14.53
CA ASN A 62 10.29 2.84 -15.59
C ASN A 62 9.43 1.60 -15.81
N SER A 63 8.17 1.68 -15.41
CA SER A 63 7.20 0.59 -15.51
C SER A 63 6.90 0.14 -16.94
N LEU A 64 7.11 0.99 -17.95
CA LEU A 64 6.90 0.64 -19.36
C LEU A 64 8.07 -0.17 -19.94
N THR A 65 9.31 0.19 -19.57
CA THR A 65 10.52 -0.51 -20.03
C THR A 65 10.96 -1.63 -19.10
N LEU A 66 10.37 -1.70 -17.90
CA LEU A 66 10.75 -2.60 -16.80
C LEU A 66 12.17 -2.35 -16.25
N GLU A 67 12.76 -1.20 -16.56
CA GLU A 67 14.05 -0.79 -16.02
C GLU A 67 13.89 -0.40 -14.54
N GLN A 68 14.81 -0.85 -13.70
CA GLN A 68 14.84 -0.53 -12.28
C GLN A 68 16.24 -0.04 -11.92
N TRP A 69 16.30 1.13 -11.29
CA TRP A 69 17.55 1.75 -10.87
C TRP A 69 17.83 1.50 -9.39
N ASP A 70 16.79 1.53 -8.54
CA ASP A 70 16.92 1.26 -7.10
C ASP A 70 15.62 0.71 -6.50
N VAL A 71 15.72 0.04 -5.35
CA VAL A 71 14.59 -0.53 -4.61
C VAL A 71 14.75 -0.28 -3.11
N ALA A 72 13.73 0.30 -2.50
CA ALA A 72 13.64 0.49 -1.05
C ALA A 72 12.45 -0.30 -0.49
N ARG A 73 12.73 -1.24 0.41
CA ARG A 73 11.71 -2.00 1.14
C ARG A 73 11.34 -1.30 2.44
N THR A 74 10.06 -1.15 2.72
CA THR A 74 9.59 -0.57 3.98
C THR A 74 9.84 -1.50 5.16
N TYR A 75 9.93 -0.94 6.37
CA TYR A 75 10.11 -1.76 7.58
C TYR A 75 9.00 -2.79 7.77
N ALA A 76 7.75 -2.38 7.56
CA ALA A 76 6.60 -3.30 7.58
C ALA A 76 6.74 -4.41 6.52
N GLY A 77 7.30 -4.11 5.35
CA GLY A 77 7.59 -5.10 4.31
C GLY A 77 8.72 -6.08 4.68
N ILE A 78 9.69 -5.66 5.51
CA ILE A 78 10.72 -6.56 6.07
C ILE A 78 10.09 -7.52 7.09
N LEU A 79 9.27 -6.99 8.00
CA LEU A 79 8.61 -7.80 9.04
C LEU A 79 7.54 -8.74 8.48
N HIS A 80 6.85 -8.31 7.43
CA HIS A 80 5.76 -9.04 6.79
C HIS A 80 6.07 -9.23 5.31
N PRO A 81 6.97 -10.17 4.96
CA PRO A 81 7.35 -10.41 3.58
C PRO A 81 6.15 -10.94 2.77
N PRO A 82 6.10 -10.65 1.47
CA PRO A 82 4.97 -11.04 0.64
C PRO A 82 4.87 -12.56 0.54
N LYS A 83 3.68 -13.11 0.86
CA LYS A 83 3.38 -14.52 0.65
C LYS A 83 3.19 -14.78 -0.85
N LYS A 84 3.86 -15.82 -1.38
CA LYS A 84 3.57 -16.30 -2.73
C LYS A 84 2.17 -16.89 -2.74
N ARG A 85 1.25 -16.27 -3.48
CA ARG A 85 -0.09 -16.80 -3.69
C ARG A 85 0.01 -18.06 -4.56
N LYS A 86 -0.46 -19.20 -4.07
CA LYS A 86 -0.65 -20.40 -4.89
C LYS A 86 -1.94 -20.26 -5.71
N PRO A 87 -2.03 -20.88 -6.89
CA PRO A 87 -3.23 -20.82 -7.73
C PRO A 87 -4.50 -21.28 -7.01
N ASP A 88 -4.36 -22.27 -6.12
CA ASP A 88 -5.47 -22.90 -5.39
C ASP A 88 -5.75 -22.25 -4.03
N ASP A 89 -4.99 -21.21 -3.64
CA ASP A 89 -5.27 -20.51 -2.38
C ASP A 89 -6.66 -19.84 -2.48
N PRO A 90 -7.54 -20.00 -1.47
CA PRO A 90 -8.81 -19.31 -1.42
C PRO A 90 -8.60 -17.83 -1.71
N GLN A 91 -9.46 -17.23 -2.54
CA GLN A 91 -9.49 -15.77 -2.64
C GLN A 91 -9.68 -15.27 -1.21
N PRO A 92 -8.87 -14.29 -0.76
CA PRO A 92 -8.99 -13.77 0.59
C PRO A 92 -10.45 -13.36 0.79
N GLU A 93 -11.13 -14.08 1.66
CA GLU A 93 -12.51 -13.82 2.00
C GLU A 93 -12.58 -12.40 2.58
N PRO A 94 -13.54 -11.58 2.14
CA PRO A 94 -13.71 -10.26 2.71
C PRO A 94 -13.91 -10.46 4.21
N VAL A 95 -13.02 -9.88 5.02
CA VAL A 95 -13.17 -9.92 6.47
C VAL A 95 -14.54 -9.31 6.76
N THR A 96 -15.45 -10.08 7.37
CA THR A 96 -16.80 -9.61 7.66
C THR A 96 -16.73 -8.39 8.56
N VAL A 97 -16.89 -7.21 7.97
CA VAL A 97 -16.91 -5.94 8.68
C VAL A 97 -18.26 -5.84 9.39
N CYS A 98 -18.26 -5.66 10.71
CA CYS A 98 -19.41 -5.08 11.38
C CYS A 98 -19.49 -3.63 10.88
N GLN A 99 -20.40 -3.33 9.96
CA GLN A 99 -20.53 -2.02 9.33
C GLN A 99 -20.96 -0.96 10.36
N ASP A 100 -20.05 -0.54 11.22
CA ASP A 100 -20.25 0.68 11.99
C ASP A 100 -19.97 1.86 11.06
N GLN A 101 -21.00 2.23 10.30
CA GLN A 101 -21.04 3.41 9.40
C GLN A 101 -20.66 4.74 10.12
N ALA A 102 -20.43 4.72 11.43
CA ALA A 102 -20.00 5.85 12.22
C ALA A 102 -18.56 6.31 11.88
N ILE A 103 -17.60 5.40 11.64
CA ILE A 103 -16.17 5.78 11.53
C ILE A 103 -15.88 6.51 10.21
N THR A 104 -16.49 6.09 9.10
CA THR A 104 -16.30 6.75 7.80
C THR A 104 -16.84 8.18 7.79
N GLN A 105 -17.91 8.47 8.55
CA GLN A 105 -18.43 9.83 8.68
C GLN A 105 -17.55 10.73 9.56
N PHE A 106 -16.87 10.19 10.58
CA PHE A 106 -16.00 11.00 11.45
C PHE A 106 -14.70 11.47 10.77
N THR A 107 -14.18 10.75 9.79
CA THR A 107 -12.96 11.15 9.05
C THR A 107 -13.27 12.25 8.03
N VAL A 108 -14.38 12.16 7.29
CA VAL A 108 -14.78 13.20 6.32
C VAL A 108 -15.14 14.53 7.01
N GLN A 109 -15.69 14.49 8.23
CA GLN A 109 -16.07 15.70 8.97
C GLN A 109 -14.89 16.44 9.63
N ARG A 110 -13.67 15.88 9.65
CA ARG A 110 -12.46 16.57 10.15
C ARG A 110 -11.75 17.43 9.11
N GLU A 111 -12.13 17.37 7.84
CA GLU A 111 -11.58 18.22 6.78
C GLU A 111 -12.40 19.51 6.52
N LEU A 112 -13.40 19.80 7.36
CA LEU A 112 -14.26 20.99 7.25
C LEU A 112 -14.21 21.94 8.46
N PHE A 113 -13.08 22.00 9.17
CA PHE A 113 -12.76 23.09 10.11
C PHE A 113 -11.28 23.48 10.05
#